data_AF-A0A7S2J5Z7-F1
#
_entry.id   AF-A0A7S2J5Z7-F1
#
_cell.length_a   1.000
_cell.length_b   1.000
_cell.length_c   1.000
_cell.angle_alpha   90.00
_cell.angle_beta   90.00
_cell.angle_gamma   90.00
#
_symmetry.space_group_name_H-M   'P 1'
#
loop_
_entity.id
_entity.type
_entity.pdbx_description
1 polymer ?
#
loop_
_entity_poly.entity_id
_entity_poly.type
_entity_poly.pdbx_seq_one_letter_code
_entity_poly.pdbx_strand_id
1 'polypeptide(L)'
;SCQNTQALRNTRYLRAHAGIDERVRELGIAVKLWAKGAGVCGAASRHLSSYTFTLLVIYFMQVSTDVNLPCLPTSAFEEGMAGEEDSKVQDLRSNWSCSLGLEDLLWRFFHFYTREFFWGHEVVSPRLGSRLFVRDARFARLRGRWATRLHVEDPFKLERN
;
A
#
# COMPACT_ATOMS: atom_id res chain seq x y z
N SER A 1 19.44 -3.38 14.63
CA SER A 1 18.68 -2.49 15.53
C SER A 1 17.64 -3.34 16.24
N CYS A 2 17.83 -3.58 17.53
CA CYS A 2 17.26 -4.71 18.28
C CYS A 2 15.83 -4.48 18.79
N GLN A 3 15.19 -3.36 18.42
CA GLN A 3 13.88 -2.92 18.93
C GLN A 3 13.01 -2.27 17.84
N ASN A 4 13.11 -2.71 16.58
CA ASN A 4 12.25 -2.19 15.52
C ASN A 4 10.96 -3.01 15.38
N THR A 5 10.19 -3.14 16.47
CA THR A 5 8.89 -3.84 16.48
C THR A 5 7.94 -3.25 15.43
N GLN A 6 8.06 -1.96 15.15
CA GLN A 6 7.32 -1.30 14.07
C GLN A 6 7.69 -1.82 12.67
N ALA A 7 8.98 -1.92 12.35
CA ALA A 7 9.38 -2.44 11.04
C ALA A 7 8.97 -3.91 10.88
N LEU A 8 8.97 -4.68 11.96
CA LEU A 8 8.43 -6.03 11.96
C LEU A 8 6.93 -6.03 11.66
N ARG A 9 6.14 -5.15 12.29
CA ARG A 9 4.69 -5.00 12.04
C ARG A 9 4.40 -4.61 10.60
N ASN A 10 5.12 -3.64 10.04
CA ASN A 10 5.00 -3.27 8.62
C ASN A 10 5.37 -4.44 7.71
N THR A 11 6.42 -5.19 8.05
CA THR A 11 6.83 -6.37 7.27
C THR A 11 5.77 -7.46 7.28
N ARG A 12 5.15 -7.73 8.43
CA ARG A 12 4.02 -8.68 8.56
C ARG A 12 2.82 -8.22 7.73
N TYR A 13 2.46 -6.94 7.81
CA TYR A 13 1.38 -6.34 7.02
C TYR A 13 1.58 -6.49 5.51
N LEU A 14 2.77 -6.15 5.01
CA LEU A 14 3.10 -6.31 3.60
C LEU A 14 3.13 -7.78 3.16
N ARG A 15 3.64 -8.66 4.02
CA ARG A 15 3.66 -10.11 3.75
C ARG A 15 2.25 -10.67 3.68
N ALA A 16 1.36 -10.26 4.58
CA ALA A 16 -0.02 -10.72 4.61
C ALA A 16 -0.75 -10.33 3.31
N HIS A 17 -0.59 -9.08 2.84
CA HIS A 17 -1.13 -8.66 1.53
C HIS A 17 -0.55 -9.46 0.36
N ALA A 18 0.76 -9.70 0.35
CA ALA A 18 1.41 -10.55 -0.65
C ALA A 18 0.99 -12.03 -0.56
N GLY A 19 0.42 -12.46 0.56
CA GLY A 19 -0.09 -13.80 0.80
C GLY A 19 -1.55 -14.01 0.39
N ILE A 20 -2.30 -12.92 0.13
CA ILE A 20 -3.69 -13.01 -0.36
C ILE A 20 -3.69 -13.64 -1.75
N ASP A 21 -2.84 -13.14 -2.65
CA ASP A 21 -2.73 -13.62 -4.02
C ASP A 21 -1.34 -13.30 -4.61
N GLU A 22 -0.85 -14.19 -5.47
CA GLU A 22 0.44 -14.08 -6.15
C GLU A 22 0.60 -12.76 -6.91
N ARG A 23 -0.47 -12.26 -7.54
CA ARG A 23 -0.40 -11.05 -8.38
C ARG A 23 -0.06 -9.80 -7.58
N VAL A 24 -0.41 -9.76 -6.29
CA VAL A 24 0.00 -8.65 -5.39
C VAL A 24 1.52 -8.61 -5.29
N ARG A 25 2.15 -9.77 -5.12
CA ARG A 25 3.60 -9.92 -5.05
C ARG A 25 4.25 -9.60 -6.39
N GLU A 26 3.74 -10.16 -7.48
CA GLU A 26 4.27 -9.96 -8.83
C GLU A 26 4.24 -8.48 -9.24
N LEU A 27 3.11 -7.81 -9.06
CA LEU A 27 2.98 -6.39 -9.36
C LEU A 27 3.92 -5.55 -8.49
N GLY A 28 4.03 -5.89 -7.20
CA GLY A 28 4.98 -5.24 -6.28
C GLY A 28 6.44 -5.35 -6.75
N ILE A 29 6.84 -6.52 -7.25
CA ILE A 29 8.18 -6.74 -7.81
C ILE A 29 8.36 -5.96 -9.12
N ALA A 30 7.39 -6.03 -10.04
CA ALA A 30 7.45 -5.34 -11.32
C ALA A 30 7.59 -3.81 -11.15
N VAL A 31 6.74 -3.21 -10.31
CA VAL A 31 6.81 -1.77 -10.01
C VAL A 31 8.12 -1.39 -9.34
N LYS A 32 8.63 -2.23 -8.43
CA LYS A 32 9.92 -1.97 -7.78
C LYS A 32 11.09 -2.00 -8.77
N LEU A 33 11.10 -2.97 -9.68
CA LEU A 33 12.12 -3.08 -10.74
C LEU A 33 12.07 -1.88 -11.67
N TRP A 34 10.87 -1.51 -12.13
CA TRP A 34 10.64 -0.29 -12.91
C TRP A 34 11.15 0.95 -12.16
N ALA A 35 10.76 1.13 -10.89
CA ALA A 35 11.12 2.32 -10.12
C ALA A 35 12.64 2.44 -9.93
N LYS A 36 13.34 1.30 -9.79
CA LYS A 36 14.80 1.26 -9.75
C LYS A 36 15.40 1.62 -11.12
N GLY A 37 14.89 1.06 -12.22
CA GLY A 37 15.36 1.34 -13.57
C GLY A 37 15.12 2.80 -14.00
N ALA A 38 14.00 3.39 -13.59
CA ALA A 38 13.65 4.78 -13.84
C ALA A 38 14.34 5.78 -12.89
N GLY A 39 15.13 5.32 -11.91
CA GLY A 39 15.85 6.18 -10.97
C GLY A 39 14.97 6.87 -9.93
N VAL A 40 13.71 6.47 -9.77
CA VAL A 40 12.73 7.08 -8.83
C VAL A 40 12.61 6.32 -7.50
N CYS A 41 13.46 5.33 -7.26
CA CYS A 41 13.55 4.55 -6.02
C CYS A 41 14.91 4.74 -5.33
N GLY A 42 14.93 5.25 -4.10
CA GLY A 42 16.15 5.37 -3.29
C GLY A 42 16.15 6.54 -2.31
N ALA A 43 16.10 6.24 -1.01
CA ALA A 43 16.03 7.24 0.07
C ALA A 43 17.24 8.20 0.12
N ALA A 44 18.40 7.78 -0.39
CA ALA A 44 19.61 8.59 -0.43
C ALA A 44 19.52 9.82 -1.35
N SER A 45 18.55 9.85 -2.27
CA SER A 45 18.44 10.87 -3.32
C SER A 45 17.14 11.67 -3.27
N ARG A 46 16.46 11.72 -2.10
CA ARG A 46 15.09 12.29 -1.93
C ARG A 46 14.00 11.57 -2.75
N HIS A 47 14.27 10.38 -3.25
CA HIS A 47 13.30 9.56 -3.96
C HIS A 47 12.47 8.69 -3.02
N LEU A 48 11.36 8.16 -3.53
CA LEU A 48 10.49 7.28 -2.76
C LEU A 48 11.22 6.00 -2.36
N SER A 49 10.91 5.48 -1.17
CA SER A 49 11.49 4.22 -0.70
C SER A 49 10.81 3.02 -1.38
N SER A 50 11.48 1.86 -1.41
CA SER A 50 10.81 0.63 -1.89
C SER A 50 9.55 0.31 -1.09
N TYR A 51 9.54 0.62 0.22
CA TYR A 51 8.36 0.50 1.07
C TYR A 51 7.21 1.37 0.57
N THR A 52 7.49 2.63 0.21
CA THR A 52 6.49 3.54 -0.34
C THR A 52 5.88 3.00 -1.62
N PHE A 53 6.69 2.49 -2.57
CA PHE A 53 6.16 1.85 -3.78
C PHE A 53 5.27 0.64 -3.48
N THR A 54 5.62 -0.17 -2.48
CA THR A 54 4.76 -1.28 -2.07
C THR A 54 3.41 -0.79 -1.52
N LEU A 55 3.39 0.29 -0.73
CA LEU A 55 2.13 0.90 -0.28
C LEU A 55 1.31 1.46 -1.45
N LEU A 56 1.96 2.07 -2.45
CA LEU A 56 1.29 2.54 -3.68
C LEU A 56 0.61 1.40 -4.43
N VAL A 57 1.29 0.25 -4.55
CA VAL A 57 0.76 -0.95 -5.21
C VAL A 57 -0.45 -1.50 -4.46
N ILE A 58 -0.34 -1.70 -3.15
CA ILE A 58 -1.44 -2.21 -2.34
C ILE A 58 -2.65 -1.29 -2.43
N TYR A 59 -2.44 0.03 -2.26
CA TYR A 59 -3.50 1.01 -2.35
C TYR A 59 -4.19 1.00 -3.71
N PHE A 60 -3.42 0.99 -4.80
CA PHE A 60 -3.97 0.88 -6.16
C PHE A 60 -4.85 -0.37 -6.29
N MET A 61 -4.35 -1.52 -5.86
CA MET A 61 -5.12 -2.77 -5.97
C MET A 61 -6.40 -2.74 -5.13
N GLN A 62 -6.40 -2.04 -3.99
CA GLN A 62 -7.59 -1.89 -3.13
C GLN A 62 -8.66 -1.00 -3.75
N VAL A 63 -8.26 0.14 -4.34
CA VAL A 63 -9.21 1.16 -4.81
C VAL A 63 -9.56 1.05 -6.30
N SER A 64 -8.82 0.23 -7.05
CA SER A 64 -9.13 -0.05 -8.46
C SER A 64 -10.42 -0.84 -8.57
N THR A 65 -11.39 -0.29 -9.31
CA THR A 65 -12.74 -0.88 -9.48
C THR A 65 -12.74 -2.25 -10.13
N ASP A 66 -11.68 -2.59 -10.87
CA ASP A 66 -11.55 -3.88 -11.55
C ASP A 66 -10.78 -4.91 -10.71
N VAL A 67 -10.09 -4.46 -9.65
CA VAL A 67 -9.23 -5.32 -8.81
C VAL A 67 -9.84 -5.53 -7.43
N ASN A 68 -10.28 -4.46 -6.75
CA ASN A 68 -10.93 -4.48 -5.44
C ASN A 68 -10.25 -5.40 -4.40
N LEU A 69 -8.92 -5.31 -4.27
CA LEU A 69 -8.19 -6.08 -3.27
C LEU A 69 -8.72 -5.73 -1.86
N PRO A 70 -9.07 -6.72 -1.01
CA PRO A 70 -9.64 -6.44 0.29
C PRO A 70 -8.62 -5.79 1.23
N CYS A 71 -9.12 -4.95 2.15
CA CYS A 71 -8.29 -4.33 3.17
C CYS A 71 -8.10 -5.27 4.36
N LEU A 72 -6.84 -5.49 4.72
CA LEU A 72 -6.51 -6.18 5.97
C LEU A 72 -6.61 -5.19 7.15
N PRO A 73 -7.36 -5.51 8.21
CA PRO A 73 -7.49 -4.63 9.36
C PRO A 73 -6.16 -4.55 10.11
N THR A 74 -5.70 -3.32 10.38
CA THR A 74 -4.42 -3.09 11.06
C THR A 74 -4.37 -3.65 12.48
N SER A 75 -5.53 -3.85 13.13
CA SER A 75 -5.63 -4.51 14.44
C SER A 75 -5.16 -5.96 14.44
N ALA A 76 -5.25 -6.68 13.31
CA ALA A 76 -4.75 -8.05 13.19
C ALA A 76 -3.22 -8.17 13.34
N PHE A 77 -2.51 -7.04 13.28
CA PHE A 77 -1.06 -6.98 13.31
C PHE A 77 -0.52 -6.44 14.66
N GLU A 78 -1.37 -6.29 15.67
CA GLU A 78 -0.96 -5.85 17.00
C GLU A 78 -0.10 -6.91 17.73
N GLU A 79 0.71 -6.46 18.68
CA GLU A 79 1.51 -7.36 19.51
C GLU A 79 0.56 -8.26 20.32
N GLY A 80 0.79 -9.58 20.27
CA GLY A 80 -0.10 -10.58 20.89
C GLY A 80 -1.17 -11.17 19.97
N MET A 81 -1.38 -10.59 18.78
CA MET A 81 -2.36 -11.08 17.78
C MET A 81 -1.72 -12.00 16.72
N ALA A 82 -0.62 -12.68 17.07
CA ALA A 82 0.05 -13.61 16.16
C ALA A 82 -0.89 -14.78 15.82
N GLY A 83 -1.15 -15.01 14.53
CA GLY A 83 -2.06 -16.03 14.01
C GLY A 83 -3.41 -15.51 13.51
N GLU A 84 -3.92 -14.38 14.01
CA GLU A 84 -5.15 -13.77 13.46
C GLU A 84 -4.96 -13.28 12.02
N GLU A 85 -3.75 -12.82 11.69
CA GLU A 85 -3.40 -12.39 10.34
C GLU A 85 -3.46 -13.56 9.34
N ASP A 86 -3.01 -14.76 9.74
CA ASP A 86 -2.97 -15.92 8.85
C ASP A 86 -4.39 -16.41 8.51
N SER A 87 -5.27 -16.50 9.52
CA SER A 87 -6.69 -16.85 9.30
C SER A 87 -7.37 -15.84 8.37
N LYS A 88 -7.18 -14.53 8.60
CA LYS A 88 -7.76 -13.50 7.73
C LYS A 88 -7.22 -13.56 6.31
N VAL A 89 -5.92 -13.81 6.15
CA VAL A 89 -5.33 -13.99 4.81
C VAL A 89 -5.91 -15.21 4.11
N GLN A 90 -6.08 -16.33 4.83
CA GLN A 90 -6.67 -17.55 4.28
C GLN A 90 -8.13 -17.36 3.84
N ASP A 91 -8.92 -16.65 4.65
CA ASP A 91 -10.31 -16.30 4.32
C ASP A 91 -10.36 -15.41 3.08
N LEU A 92 -9.52 -14.38 3.01
CA LEU A 92 -9.47 -13.48 1.86
C LEU A 92 -8.98 -14.17 0.59
N ARG A 93 -7.97 -15.04 0.70
CA ARG A 93 -7.45 -15.83 -0.42
C ARG A 93 -8.52 -16.73 -1.04
N SER A 94 -9.49 -17.19 -0.24
CA SER A 94 -10.56 -18.07 -0.71
C SER A 94 -11.73 -17.30 -1.33
N ASN A 95 -11.88 -16.01 -1.00
CA ASN A 95 -13.05 -15.20 -1.38
C ASN A 95 -12.74 -14.11 -2.41
N TRP A 96 -11.49 -13.68 -2.51
CA TRP A 96 -11.09 -12.68 -3.48
C TRP A 96 -10.58 -13.33 -4.77
N SER A 97 -10.97 -12.77 -5.90
CA SER A 97 -10.43 -13.13 -7.19
C SER A 97 -10.28 -11.89 -8.06
N CYS A 98 -9.33 -11.97 -8.97
CA CYS A 98 -9.11 -11.01 -10.03
C CYS A 98 -8.99 -11.81 -11.33
N SER A 99 -9.39 -11.24 -12.47
CA SER A 99 -9.23 -11.88 -13.79
C SER A 99 -8.07 -11.29 -14.59
N LEU A 100 -7.49 -10.19 -14.12
CA LEU A 100 -6.44 -9.47 -14.82
C LEU A 100 -5.08 -10.17 -14.67
N GLY A 101 -4.33 -10.20 -15.76
CA GLY A 101 -2.93 -10.61 -15.79
C GLY A 101 -2.00 -9.53 -15.27
N LEU A 102 -0.72 -9.88 -15.07
CA LEU A 102 0.29 -8.95 -14.57
C LEU A 102 0.48 -7.73 -15.49
N GLU A 103 0.41 -7.92 -16.81
CA GLU A 103 0.56 -6.86 -17.80
C GLU A 103 -0.55 -5.80 -17.69
N ASP A 104 -1.80 -6.25 -17.58
CA ASP A 104 -2.96 -5.36 -17.38
C ASP A 104 -2.86 -4.63 -16.04
N LEU A 105 -2.51 -5.36 -14.96
CA LEU A 105 -2.33 -4.78 -13.65
C LEU A 105 -1.24 -3.70 -13.63
N LEU A 106 -0.13 -3.94 -14.33
CA LEU A 106 0.96 -3.00 -14.43
C LEU A 106 0.57 -1.76 -15.25
N TRP A 107 -0.09 -1.94 -16.39
CA TRP A 107 -0.61 -0.82 -17.19
C TRP A 107 -1.61 0.02 -16.39
N ARG A 108 -2.56 -0.63 -15.72
CA ARG A 108 -3.59 0.02 -14.88
C ARG A 108 -2.98 0.75 -13.68
N PHE A 109 -1.93 0.20 -13.07
CA PHE A 109 -1.19 0.87 -12.01
C PHE A 109 -0.65 2.23 -12.48
N PHE A 110 0.00 2.26 -13.66
CA PHE A 110 0.51 3.51 -14.22
C PHE A 110 -0.61 4.43 -14.68
N HIS A 111 -1.66 3.90 -15.30
CA HIS A 111 -2.83 4.68 -15.69
C HIS A 111 -3.45 5.38 -14.48
N PHE A 112 -3.70 4.64 -13.40
CA PHE A 112 -4.26 5.17 -12.17
C PHE A 112 -3.45 6.35 -11.63
N TYR A 113 -2.14 6.17 -11.43
CA TYR A 113 -1.29 7.24 -10.87
C TYR A 113 -1.00 8.39 -11.84
N THR A 114 -1.26 8.26 -13.14
CA THR A 114 -1.03 9.34 -14.12
C THR A 114 -2.31 10.06 -14.54
N ARG A 115 -3.48 9.41 -14.44
CA ARG A 115 -4.75 9.93 -14.97
C ARG A 115 -5.86 10.05 -13.93
N GLU A 116 -5.87 9.22 -12.89
CA GLU A 116 -7.02 9.11 -11.97
C GLU A 116 -6.72 9.63 -10.57
N PHE A 117 -5.51 9.40 -10.06
CA PHE A 117 -5.10 9.78 -8.71
C PHE A 117 -4.92 11.30 -8.58
N PHE A 118 -5.54 11.91 -7.57
CA PHE A 118 -5.48 13.36 -7.37
C PHE A 118 -4.23 13.77 -6.55
N TRP A 119 -3.11 13.97 -7.22
CA TRP A 119 -1.86 14.41 -6.58
C TRP A 119 -2.03 15.69 -5.74
N GLY A 120 -1.41 15.71 -4.56
CA GLY A 120 -1.52 16.83 -3.60
C GLY A 120 -2.84 16.91 -2.84
N HIS A 121 -3.82 16.06 -3.15
CA HIS A 121 -5.16 16.13 -2.55
C HIS A 121 -5.61 14.78 -2.01
N GLU A 122 -5.33 13.69 -2.71
CA GLU A 122 -5.66 12.33 -2.29
C GLU A 122 -4.53 11.71 -1.46
N VAL A 123 -4.90 10.86 -0.51
CA VAL A 123 -3.94 10.17 0.37
C VAL A 123 -3.93 8.68 0.04
N VAL A 124 -2.76 8.17 -0.29
CA VAL A 124 -2.51 6.73 -0.39
C VAL A 124 -2.55 6.17 1.03
N SER A 125 -3.64 5.48 1.38
CA SER A 125 -3.82 4.85 2.69
C SER A 125 -4.23 3.39 2.54
N PRO A 126 -3.27 2.44 2.59
CA PRO A 126 -3.58 1.01 2.56
C PRO A 126 -4.41 0.52 3.75
N ARG A 127 -4.37 1.27 4.86
CA ARG A 127 -5.17 1.02 6.06
C ARG A 127 -6.67 1.23 5.81
N LEU A 128 -7.02 2.24 5.02
CA LEU A 128 -8.41 2.58 4.71
C LEU A 128 -8.88 1.96 3.39
N GLY A 129 -7.96 1.74 2.46
CA GLY A 129 -8.19 1.23 1.09
C GLY A 129 -9.45 1.78 0.44
N SER A 130 -9.59 3.09 0.55
CA SER A 130 -10.66 3.87 -0.05
C SER A 130 -10.08 5.19 -0.54
N ARG A 131 -10.66 5.75 -1.60
CA ARG A 131 -10.24 7.04 -2.17
C ARG A 131 -10.69 8.18 -1.27
N LEU A 132 -9.75 8.77 -0.54
CA LEU A 132 -10.01 9.81 0.45
C LEU A 132 -9.01 10.95 0.33
N PHE A 133 -9.47 12.15 0.63
CA PHE A 133 -8.71 13.38 0.47
C PHE A 133 -8.09 13.85 1.78
N VAL A 134 -7.02 14.64 1.69
CA VAL A 134 -6.30 15.24 2.82
C VAL A 134 -7.19 16.00 3.80
N ARG A 135 -8.37 16.46 3.37
CA ARG A 135 -9.36 17.16 4.22
C ARG A 135 -10.09 16.22 5.19
N ASP A 136 -10.16 14.93 4.90
CA ASP A 136 -10.82 13.93 5.74
C ASP A 136 -10.24 13.95 7.18
N ALA A 137 -11.13 13.82 8.17
CA ALA A 137 -10.76 13.85 9.58
C ALA A 137 -9.84 12.68 9.96
N ARG A 138 -9.92 11.55 9.24
CA ARG A 138 -9.05 10.38 9.47
C ARG A 138 -7.57 10.68 9.23
N PHE A 139 -7.26 11.71 8.45
CA PHE A 139 -5.88 12.17 8.20
C PHE A 139 -5.49 13.38 9.04
N ALA A 140 -6.19 13.68 10.14
CA ALA A 140 -5.87 14.82 11.02
C ALA A 140 -4.43 14.78 11.57
N ARG A 141 -3.89 13.57 11.77
CA ARG A 141 -2.54 13.36 12.31
C ARG A 141 -1.44 13.41 11.23
N LEU A 142 -1.80 13.29 9.95
CA LEU A 142 -0.84 13.12 8.86
C LEU A 142 -0.01 14.40 8.67
N ARG A 143 1.30 14.32 8.92
CA ARG A 143 2.18 15.49 8.87
C ARG A 143 2.34 16.01 7.44
N GLY A 144 2.26 17.33 7.29
CA GLY A 144 2.40 17.98 5.99
C GLY A 144 1.28 17.65 5.01
N ARG A 145 0.08 17.25 5.48
CA ARG A 145 -1.10 16.96 4.65
C ARG A 145 -1.62 18.13 3.81
N TRP A 146 -1.10 19.34 4.03
CA TRP A 146 -1.44 20.54 3.26
C TRP A 146 -0.37 20.93 2.24
N ALA A 147 0.74 20.20 2.17
CA ALA A 147 1.78 20.45 1.18
C ALA A 147 1.36 19.90 -0.19
N THR A 148 1.68 20.60 -1.28
CA THR A 148 1.40 20.16 -2.65
C THR A 148 2.41 19.09 -3.11
N ARG A 149 2.29 17.88 -2.55
CA ARG A 149 3.16 16.73 -2.85
C ARG A 149 2.38 15.40 -2.80
N LEU A 150 3.06 14.29 -3.08
CA LEU A 150 2.49 12.97 -2.82
C LEU A 150 2.23 12.77 -1.32
N HIS A 151 1.03 12.28 -1.00
CA HIS A 151 0.65 11.88 0.35
C HIS A 151 0.54 10.35 0.46
N VAL A 152 1.36 9.75 1.33
CA VAL A 152 1.31 8.31 1.63
C VAL A 152 1.26 8.10 3.13
N GLU A 153 0.13 7.66 3.65
CA GLU A 153 -0.02 7.34 5.06
C GLU A 153 0.64 5.99 5.38
N ASP A 154 1.48 5.95 6.42
CA ASP A 154 1.91 4.67 6.99
C ASP A 154 0.73 4.00 7.73
N PRO A 155 0.44 2.72 7.48
CA PRO A 155 -0.75 2.05 8.01
C PRO A 155 -0.78 1.96 9.55
N PHE A 156 0.34 2.17 10.24
CA PHE A 156 0.40 2.10 11.69
C PHE A 156 0.86 3.42 12.32
N LYS A 157 1.76 4.16 11.66
CA LYS A 157 2.21 5.49 12.11
C LYS A 157 1.48 6.58 11.35
N LEU A 158 0.26 6.89 11.77
CA LEU A 158 -0.65 7.80 11.06
C LEU A 158 -0.12 9.24 10.90
N GLU A 159 0.89 9.63 11.70
CA GLU A 159 1.59 10.90 11.54
C GLU A 159 2.66 10.91 10.44
N ARG A 160 3.04 9.75 9.89
CA ARG A 160 4.08 9.61 8.88
C ARG A 160 3.50 9.74 7.47
N ASN A 161 4.08 10.68 6.72
CA ASN A 161 3.75 10.98 5.32
C ASN A 161 5.00 10.94 4.43
#